data_AF-A0A160P1R1-F1
#
_entry.id   AF-A0A160P1R1-F1
#
_cell.length_a   1.000
_cell.length_b   1.000
_cell.length_c   1.000
_cell.angle_alpha   90.00
_cell.angle_beta   90.00
_cell.angle_gamma   90.00
#
_symmetry.space_group_name_H-M   'P 1'
#
loop_
_entity.id
_entity.type
_entity.pdbx_description
1 polymer ?
#
loop_
_entity_poly.entity_id
_entity_poly.type
_entity_poly.pdbx_seq_one_letter_code
_entity_poly.pdbx_strand_id
1 'polypeptide(L)'
;MIDISEPVMQLLLALIVAGPFLGAVAALLPAPPGLKGRSPEQAVLRHGVTVTGVILLAAIVLALGFDHDRPQAMQATTDVTWIKALDVRIHLGVDGISLPLLLLTALLTFLCALYSYFKPPAGPSPGPSSPCSSSSNPAPSRPSRSSTSCCSSWPSRRSSSRCTSSSPAGAARTAGPPP
;
A
#
# COMPACT_ATOMS: atom_id res chain seq x y z
N MET A 1 26.28 -17.66 -24.88
CA MET A 1 25.64 -18.38 -23.76
C MET A 1 26.44 -18.10 -22.52
N ILE A 2 25.82 -17.56 -21.47
CA ILE A 2 26.44 -17.52 -20.15
C ILE A 2 26.24 -18.92 -19.57
N ASP A 3 27.33 -19.62 -19.26
CA ASP A 3 27.27 -20.94 -18.64
C ASP A 3 26.90 -20.78 -17.16
N ILE A 4 25.59 -20.68 -16.89
CA ILE A 4 25.05 -20.63 -15.53
C ILE A 4 24.78 -22.06 -15.09
N SER A 5 25.44 -22.49 -14.02
CA SER A 5 25.24 -23.83 -13.47
C SER A 5 23.76 -24.08 -13.11
N GLU A 6 23.25 -25.27 -13.41
CA GLU A 6 21.90 -25.74 -13.03
C GLU A 6 21.45 -25.36 -11.60
N PRO A 7 22.24 -25.59 -10.53
CA PRO A 7 21.82 -25.21 -9.17
C PRO A 7 21.60 -23.71 -8.99
N VAL A 8 22.32 -22.88 -9.76
CA VAL A 8 22.11 -21.42 -9.73
C VAL A 8 20.79 -21.06 -10.41
N MET A 9 20.45 -21.70 -11.52
CA MET A 9 19.16 -21.49 -12.19
C MET A 9 17.99 -21.93 -11.31
N GLN A 10 18.11 -23.08 -10.64
CA GLN A 10 17.14 -23.55 -9.64
C GLN A 10 16.97 -22.55 -8.49
N LEU A 11 18.09 -22.02 -7.96
CA LEU A 11 18.07 -21.01 -6.91
C LEU A 11 17.40 -19.71 -7.38
N LEU A 12 17.67 -19.26 -8.61
CA LEU A 12 17.04 -18.09 -9.20
C LEU A 12 15.53 -18.27 -9.31
N LEU A 13 15.06 -19.42 -9.82
CA LEU A 13 13.63 -19.72 -9.91
C LEU A 13 12.98 -19.75 -8.52
N ALA A 14 13.60 -20.42 -7.56
CA ALA A 14 13.13 -20.46 -6.17
C ALA A 14 13.08 -19.05 -5.55
N LEU A 15 14.09 -18.21 -5.80
CA LEU A 15 14.13 -16.84 -5.35
C LEU A 15 13.03 -15.97 -5.99
N ILE A 16 12.74 -16.16 -7.27
CA ILE A 16 11.66 -15.42 -7.95
C ILE A 16 10.29 -15.80 -7.38
N VAL A 17 10.07 -17.08 -7.08
CA VAL A 17 8.79 -17.59 -6.55
C VAL A 17 8.63 -17.26 -5.06
N ALA A 18 9.65 -17.50 -4.24
CA ALA A 18 9.59 -17.32 -2.78
C ALA A 18 9.99 -15.90 -2.33
N GLY A 19 10.72 -15.16 -3.14
CA GLY A 19 11.26 -13.83 -2.84
C GLY A 19 10.20 -12.80 -2.44
N PRO A 20 9.05 -12.66 -3.16
CA PRO A 20 7.99 -11.75 -2.75
C PRO A 20 7.45 -12.07 -1.36
N PHE A 21 7.29 -13.35 -1.05
CA PHE A 21 6.80 -13.81 0.25
C PHE A 21 7.82 -13.55 1.35
N LEU A 22 9.08 -13.92 1.14
CA LEU A 22 10.18 -13.63 2.08
C LEU A 22 10.34 -12.13 2.32
N GLY A 23 10.22 -11.31 1.26
CA GLY A 23 10.26 -9.86 1.35
C GLY A 23 9.10 -9.27 2.16
N ALA A 24 7.89 -9.83 2.04
CA ALA A 24 6.72 -9.45 2.83
C ALA A 24 6.88 -9.82 4.31
N VAL A 25 7.38 -11.02 4.60
CA VAL A 25 7.69 -11.44 5.98
C VAL A 25 8.78 -10.54 6.58
N ALA A 26 9.83 -10.22 5.81
CA ALA A 26 10.88 -9.31 6.24
C ALA A 26 10.37 -7.89 6.50
N ALA A 27 9.36 -7.42 5.75
CA ALA A 27 8.72 -6.13 5.98
C ALA A 27 7.87 -6.10 7.26
N LEU A 28 7.41 -7.27 7.73
CA LEU A 28 6.60 -7.41 8.94
C LEU A 28 7.48 -7.44 10.20
N LEU A 29 8.74 -7.86 10.07
CA LEU A 29 9.69 -7.87 11.18
C LEU A 29 10.10 -6.43 11.55
N PRO A 30 10.21 -6.09 12.84
CA PRO A 30 10.66 -4.77 13.26
C PRO A 30 12.02 -4.45 12.62
N ALA A 31 12.07 -3.39 11.83
CA ALA A 31 13.30 -2.95 11.21
C ALA A 31 14.38 -2.77 12.29
N PRO A 32 15.61 -3.29 12.09
CA PRO A 32 16.67 -3.18 13.08
C PRO A 32 16.91 -1.70 13.43
N PRO A 33 17.15 -1.39 14.73
CA PRO A 33 17.09 -0.03 15.28
C PRO A 33 18.09 0.99 14.68
N GLY A 34 18.97 0.57 13.77
CA GLY A 34 19.96 1.42 13.08
C GLY A 34 19.43 2.20 11.86
N LEU A 35 18.23 1.90 11.34
CA LEU A 35 17.64 2.56 10.16
C LEU A 35 16.47 3.49 10.52
N LYS A 36 16.55 4.14 11.68
CA LYS A 36 15.55 5.10 12.20
C LYS A 36 15.64 6.45 11.48
N GLY A 37 15.48 6.44 10.15
CA GLY A 37 15.50 7.63 9.30
C GLY A 37 14.09 8.14 8.98
N ARG A 38 13.82 9.38 9.39
CA ARG A 38 12.83 10.40 8.94
C ARG A 38 11.35 10.05 8.66
N SER A 39 10.96 8.82 8.30
CA SER A 39 9.55 8.38 8.29
C SER A 39 9.45 6.84 8.08
N PRO A 40 8.70 6.11 8.94
CA PRO A 40 8.56 4.66 8.82
C PRO A 40 7.88 4.22 7.50
N GLU A 41 6.96 5.04 6.98
CA GLU A 41 6.26 4.75 5.71
C GLU A 41 7.22 4.72 4.51
N GLN A 42 8.19 5.63 4.46
CA GLN A 42 9.15 5.68 3.37
C GLN A 42 10.13 4.51 3.41
N ALA A 43 10.45 4.00 4.60
CA ALA A 43 11.28 2.80 4.76
C ALA A 43 10.60 1.56 4.16
N VAL A 44 9.29 1.39 4.39
CA VAL A 44 8.51 0.28 3.82
C VAL A 44 8.46 0.35 2.29
N LEU A 45 8.22 1.55 1.73
CA LEU A 45 8.18 1.72 0.28
C LEU A 45 9.54 1.46 -0.38
N ARG A 46 10.65 1.90 0.25
CA ARG A 46 12.01 1.59 -0.22
C ARG A 46 12.27 0.09 -0.20
N HIS A 47 11.90 -0.60 0.88
CA HIS A 47 12.04 -2.04 1.00
C HIS A 47 11.30 -2.77 -0.13
N GLY A 48 10.04 -2.40 -0.39
CA GLY A 48 9.25 -2.97 -1.48
C GLY A 48 9.91 -2.81 -2.86
N VAL A 49 10.44 -1.61 -3.16
CA VAL A 49 11.19 -1.37 -4.42
C VAL A 49 12.47 -2.20 -4.48
N THR A 50 13.21 -2.32 -3.37
CA THR A 50 14.43 -3.14 -3.35
C THR A 50 14.15 -4.63 -3.56
N VAL A 51 13.13 -5.18 -2.90
CA VAL A 51 12.74 -6.60 -3.04
C VAL A 51 12.30 -6.89 -4.48
N THR A 52 11.40 -6.08 -5.02
CA THR A 52 10.91 -6.24 -6.40
C THR A 52 12.01 -6.02 -7.44
N GLY A 53 12.95 -5.11 -7.19
CA GLY A 53 14.13 -4.91 -8.04
C GLY A 53 15.07 -6.12 -8.04
N VAL A 54 15.30 -6.75 -6.89
CA VAL A 54 16.08 -7.99 -6.78
C VAL A 54 15.41 -9.13 -7.56
N ILE A 55 14.07 -9.26 -7.46
CA ILE A 55 13.31 -10.27 -8.22
C ILE A 55 13.41 -10.02 -9.73
N LEU A 56 13.30 -8.77 -10.17
CA LEU A 56 13.47 -8.41 -11.58
C LEU A 56 14.88 -8.74 -12.07
N LEU A 57 15.91 -8.44 -11.28
CA LEU A 57 17.28 -8.78 -11.63
C LEU A 57 17.46 -10.30 -11.73
N ALA A 58 16.92 -11.07 -10.77
CA ALA A 58 16.94 -12.53 -10.82
C ALA A 58 16.25 -13.09 -12.08
N ALA A 59 15.11 -12.52 -12.46
CA ALA A 59 14.40 -12.88 -13.69
C ALA A 59 15.22 -12.58 -14.96
N ILE A 60 15.92 -11.45 -15.00
CA ILE A 60 16.82 -11.10 -16.11
C ILE A 60 17.99 -12.08 -16.19
N VAL A 61 18.64 -12.39 -15.05
CA VAL A 61 19.77 -13.34 -15.02
C VAL A 61 19.32 -14.72 -15.48
N LEU A 62 18.13 -15.17 -15.04
CA LEU A 62 17.54 -16.42 -15.48
C LEU A 62 17.28 -16.41 -17.01
N ALA A 63 16.77 -15.30 -17.54
CA ALA A 63 16.56 -15.14 -18.98
C ALA A 63 17.86 -15.18 -19.80
N LEU A 64 18.95 -14.61 -19.27
CA LEU A 64 20.26 -14.63 -19.93
C LEU A 64 20.97 -16.00 -19.86
N GLY A 65 20.67 -16.80 -18.84
CA GLY A 65 21.19 -18.16 -18.68
C GLY A 65 20.40 -19.24 -19.44
N PHE A 66 19.20 -18.92 -19.91
CA PHE A 66 18.34 -19.87 -20.61
C PHE A 66 18.91 -20.28 -21.98
N ASP A 67 18.94 -21.59 -22.25
CA ASP A 67 19.33 -22.13 -23.54
C ASP A 67 18.17 -21.97 -24.55
N HIS A 68 18.32 -21.02 -25.46
CA HIS A 68 17.33 -20.68 -26.49
C HIS A 68 17.37 -21.63 -27.70
N ASP A 69 18.39 -22.49 -27.81
CA ASP A 69 18.50 -23.47 -28.90
C ASP A 69 17.61 -24.69 -28.65
N ARG A 70 17.18 -24.91 -27.39
CA ARG A 70 16.27 -25.99 -26.98
C ARG A 70 15.09 -25.48 -26.13
N PRO A 71 14.22 -24.62 -26.68
CA PRO A 71 13.12 -24.00 -25.92
C PRO A 71 12.03 -25.00 -25.49
N GLN A 72 12.05 -26.21 -26.04
CA GLN A 72 11.09 -27.28 -25.77
C GLN A 72 11.48 -28.12 -24.54
N ALA A 73 12.72 -27.98 -24.06
CA ALA A 73 13.19 -28.62 -22.85
C ALA A 73 12.90 -27.72 -21.63
N MET A 74 12.35 -28.32 -20.58
CA MET A 74 12.11 -27.63 -19.31
C MET A 74 13.45 -27.42 -18.58
N GLN A 75 13.81 -26.17 -18.31
CA GLN A 75 15.08 -25.78 -17.68
C GLN A 75 14.83 -25.22 -16.27
N ALA A 76 15.88 -25.09 -15.45
CA ALA A 76 15.76 -24.65 -14.04
C ALA A 76 14.77 -25.52 -13.24
N THR A 77 14.78 -26.84 -13.47
CA THR A 77 13.78 -27.75 -12.91
C THR A 77 14.05 -28.04 -11.44
N THR A 78 13.01 -27.93 -10.62
CA THR A 78 13.03 -28.25 -9.20
C THR A 78 11.92 -29.26 -8.91
N ASP A 79 12.29 -30.49 -8.53
CA ASP A 79 11.37 -31.54 -8.07
C ASP A 79 11.45 -31.63 -6.54
N VAL A 80 10.35 -31.24 -5.87
CA VAL A 80 10.21 -31.40 -4.43
C VAL A 80 8.99 -32.25 -4.13
N THR A 81 9.18 -33.32 -3.36
CA THR A 81 8.06 -34.11 -2.85
C THR A 81 7.28 -33.31 -1.81
N TRP A 82 6.01 -32.99 -2.09
CA TRP A 82 5.15 -32.26 -1.15
C TRP A 82 4.51 -33.25 -0.15
N ILE A 83 3.78 -34.26 -0.63
CA ILE A 83 3.11 -35.23 0.24
C ILE A 83 3.49 -36.64 -0.19
N LYS A 84 4.43 -37.25 0.55
CA LYS A 84 4.95 -38.60 0.27
C LYS A 84 3.85 -39.67 0.29
N ALA A 85 2.87 -39.53 1.17
CA ALA A 85 1.78 -40.51 1.32
C ALA A 85 0.83 -40.55 0.11
N LEU A 86 0.79 -39.48 -0.70
CA LEU A 86 -0.11 -39.33 -1.85
C LEU A 86 0.66 -39.28 -3.18
N ASP A 87 1.98 -39.50 -3.15
CA ASP A 87 2.90 -39.31 -4.29
C ASP A 87 2.77 -37.94 -4.99
N VAL A 88 2.40 -36.89 -4.25
CA VAL A 88 2.26 -35.54 -4.79
C VAL A 88 3.61 -34.84 -4.79
N ARG A 89 4.07 -34.44 -5.99
CA ARG A 89 5.35 -33.76 -6.22
C ARG A 89 5.13 -32.39 -6.86
N ILE A 90 5.88 -31.39 -6.39
CA ILE A 90 5.95 -30.06 -7.00
C ILE A 90 7.08 -30.10 -8.02
N HIS A 91 6.71 -30.12 -9.29
CA HIS A 91 7.63 -30.01 -10.42
C HIS A 91 7.58 -28.57 -10.93
N LEU A 92 8.57 -27.78 -10.54
CA LEU A 92 8.75 -26.41 -11.03
C LEU A 92 9.81 -26.41 -12.11
N GLY A 93 9.67 -25.56 -13.10
CA GLY A 93 10.65 -25.38 -14.17
C GLY A 93 10.15 -24.32 -15.14
N VAL A 94 11.06 -23.82 -15.96
CA VAL A 94 10.79 -22.76 -16.92
C VAL A 94 10.96 -23.31 -18.32
N ASP A 95 9.98 -23.04 -19.17
CA ASP A 95 9.99 -23.32 -20.61
C ASP A 95 10.10 -22.01 -21.41
N GLY A 96 10.25 -22.12 -22.74
CA GLY A 96 10.41 -20.95 -23.61
C GLY A 96 9.23 -19.96 -23.59
N ILE A 97 8.02 -20.41 -23.20
CA ILE A 97 6.82 -19.55 -23.12
C ILE A 97 6.68 -18.90 -21.73
N SER A 98 6.98 -19.64 -20.67
CA SER A 98 6.89 -19.11 -19.30
C SER A 98 7.97 -18.07 -19.03
N LEU A 99 9.13 -18.17 -19.67
CA LEU A 99 10.24 -17.23 -19.49
C LEU A 99 9.87 -15.76 -19.78
N PRO A 100 9.31 -15.41 -20.97
CA PRO A 100 8.87 -14.04 -21.23
C PRO A 100 7.71 -13.60 -20.32
N LEU A 101 6.80 -14.52 -19.96
CA LEU A 101 5.71 -14.22 -19.03
C LEU A 101 6.22 -13.90 -17.61
N LEU A 102 7.22 -14.64 -17.14
CA LEU A 102 7.87 -14.42 -15.86
C LEU A 102 8.59 -13.08 -15.85
N LEU A 103 9.38 -12.78 -16.90
CA LEU A 103 10.10 -11.51 -17.01
C LEU A 103 9.13 -10.32 -17.05
N LEU A 104 8.05 -10.43 -17.80
CA LEU A 104 6.99 -9.41 -17.86
C LEU A 104 6.34 -9.20 -16.49
N THR A 105 6.03 -10.29 -15.78
CA THR A 105 5.43 -10.24 -14.44
C THR A 105 6.36 -9.54 -13.44
N ALA A 106 7.65 -9.89 -13.43
CA ALA A 106 8.64 -9.24 -12.57
C ALA A 106 8.81 -7.76 -12.91
N LEU A 107 8.83 -7.42 -14.20
CA LEU A 107 8.92 -6.04 -14.69
C LEU A 107 7.71 -5.22 -14.23
N LEU A 108 6.49 -5.67 -14.49
CA LEU A 108 5.26 -4.98 -14.09
C LEU A 108 5.20 -4.79 -12.58
N THR A 109 5.58 -5.80 -11.80
CA THR A 109 5.59 -5.72 -10.34
C THR A 109 6.59 -4.66 -9.84
N PHE A 110 7.79 -4.61 -10.42
CA PHE A 110 8.77 -3.58 -10.10
C PHE A 110 8.29 -2.18 -10.49
N LEU A 111 7.68 -2.01 -11.66
CA LEU A 111 7.12 -0.73 -12.09
C LEU A 111 6.01 -0.25 -11.15
N CYS A 112 5.13 -1.15 -10.72
CA CYS A 112 4.09 -0.84 -9.74
C CYS A 112 4.70 -0.37 -8.41
N ALA A 113 5.70 -1.09 -7.88
CA ALA A 113 6.38 -0.70 -6.64
C ALA A 113 7.09 0.66 -6.78
N LEU A 114 7.76 0.89 -7.91
CA LEU A 114 8.45 2.15 -8.20
C LEU A 114 7.47 3.31 -8.30
N TYR A 115 6.33 3.11 -8.95
CA TYR A 115 5.27 4.12 -9.04
C TYR A 115 4.71 4.48 -7.65
N SER A 116 4.44 3.48 -6.81
CA SER A 116 4.00 3.69 -5.42
C SER A 116 5.05 4.43 -4.57
N TYR A 117 6.34 4.23 -4.83
CA TYR A 117 7.40 4.98 -4.17
C TYR A 117 7.42 6.46 -4.56
N PHE A 118 7.17 6.79 -5.83
CA PHE A 118 7.11 8.19 -6.30
C PHE A 118 5.80 8.90 -5.91
N LYS A 119 4.69 8.16 -5.78
CA LYS A 119 3.39 8.69 -5.35
C LYS A 119 2.92 8.00 -4.07
N PRO A 120 3.53 8.33 -2.91
CA PRO A 120 3.13 7.77 -1.64
C PRO A 120 1.66 8.12 -1.33
N PRO A 121 0.89 7.22 -0.70
CA PRO A 121 -0.47 7.52 -0.27
C PRO A 121 -0.45 8.65 0.78
N ALA A 122 -1.46 9.53 0.76
CA ALA A 122 -1.63 10.51 1.81
C ALA A 122 -2.05 9.78 3.10
N GLY A 123 -1.08 9.45 3.94
CA GLY A 123 -1.33 8.91 5.28
C GLY A 123 -2.10 9.92 6.13
N PRO A 124 -2.97 9.47 7.06
CA PRO A 124 -3.60 10.36 8.03
C PRO A 124 -2.50 11.02 8.86
N SER A 125 -2.24 12.31 8.61
CA SER A 125 -1.44 13.10 9.54
C SER A 125 -2.22 13.18 10.85
N PRO A 126 -1.62 12.88 12.01
CA PRO A 126 -2.23 13.27 13.28
C PRO A 126 -2.29 14.79 13.25
N GLY A 127 -3.45 15.32 12.87
CA GLY A 127 -3.69 16.76 12.90
C GLY A 127 -3.42 17.26 14.31
N PRO A 128 -2.92 18.49 14.48
CA PRO A 128 -2.76 19.06 15.82
C PRO A 128 -4.12 18.95 16.51
N SER A 129 -4.16 18.24 17.63
CA SER A 129 -5.29 18.28 18.55
C SER A 129 -5.46 19.74 18.96
N SER A 130 -6.36 20.46 18.28
CA SER A 130 -6.69 21.83 18.63
C SER A 130 -7.13 21.84 20.09
N PRO A 131 -6.43 22.53 21.01
CA PRO A 131 -6.98 22.73 22.33
C PRO A 131 -8.25 23.56 22.14
N CYS A 132 -9.39 23.02 22.59
CA CYS A 132 -10.60 23.82 22.74
C CYS A 132 -10.26 24.96 23.70
N SER A 133 -10.02 26.15 23.17
CA SER A 133 -9.88 27.37 23.94
C SER A 133 -11.24 27.70 24.56
N SER A 134 -11.41 27.31 25.83
CA SER A 134 -12.52 27.69 26.69
C SER A 134 -12.39 29.17 27.05
N SER A 135 -12.98 30.04 26.24
CA SER A 135 -13.23 31.43 26.62
C SER A 135 -14.37 31.45 27.64
N SER A 136 -14.05 31.34 28.93
CA SER A 136 -14.96 31.71 30.01
C SER A 136 -14.93 33.23 30.18
N ASN A 137 -15.99 33.93 29.76
CA ASN A 137 -16.26 35.29 30.22
C ASN A 137 -17.53 35.28 31.09
N PRO A 138 -17.54 35.98 32.25
CA PRO A 138 -18.63 35.91 33.20
C PRO A 138 -19.84 36.69 32.70
N ALA A 139 -21.03 36.11 32.89
CA ALA A 139 -22.31 36.73 32.61
C ALA A 139 -22.51 38.04 33.41
N PRO A 140 -23.46 38.89 32.98
CA PRO A 140 -24.77 38.75 33.63
C PRO A 140 -25.97 38.83 32.66
N SER A 141 -27.02 38.11 33.05
CA SER A 141 -28.43 38.37 32.70
C SER A 141 -28.87 38.33 31.23
N ARG A 142 -29.36 37.15 30.77
CA ARG A 142 -30.64 36.98 30.04
C ARG A 142 -30.83 35.52 29.59
N PRO A 143 -32.07 34.98 29.54
CA PRO A 143 -32.32 33.65 29.01
C PRO A 143 -32.46 33.75 27.48
N SER A 144 -31.40 33.48 26.73
CA SER A 144 -31.49 33.34 25.28
C SER A 144 -30.78 32.08 24.80
N ARG A 145 -31.61 31.10 24.40
CA ARG A 145 -31.36 30.05 23.41
C ARG A 145 -29.89 29.68 23.19
N SER A 146 -29.47 28.60 23.83
CA SER A 146 -28.23 27.88 23.52
C SER A 146 -28.34 27.22 22.13
N SER A 147 -27.90 27.92 21.09
CA SER A 147 -27.57 27.29 19.81
C SER A 147 -26.10 26.92 19.81
N THR A 148 -25.79 25.72 20.32
CA THR A 148 -24.46 25.13 20.21
C THR A 148 -24.27 24.60 18.79
N SER A 149 -23.81 25.47 17.88
CA SER A 149 -23.46 25.08 16.51
C SER A 149 -22.05 24.46 16.50
N CYS A 150 -21.96 23.17 16.84
CA CYS A 150 -20.77 22.38 16.53
C CYS A 150 -20.81 22.03 15.04
N CYS A 151 -20.13 22.82 14.20
CA CYS A 151 -19.78 22.39 12.85
C CYS A 151 -18.76 21.25 12.96
N SER A 152 -19.23 20.01 12.97
CA SER A 152 -18.37 18.85 12.75
C SER A 152 -17.89 18.89 11.29
N SER A 153 -16.64 19.31 11.07
CA SER A 153 -16.00 19.29 9.77
C SER A 153 -15.71 17.83 9.36
N TRP A 154 -16.67 17.21 8.69
CA TRP A 154 -16.46 15.98 7.92
C TRP A 154 -15.63 16.28 6.67
N PRO A 155 -14.60 15.49 6.33
CA PRO A 155 -13.83 15.71 5.12
C PRO A 155 -14.48 14.97 3.93
N SER A 156 -15.61 15.48 3.44
CA SER A 156 -16.11 15.07 2.11
C SER A 156 -15.58 16.03 1.06
N ARG A 157 -14.76 15.48 0.16
CA ARG A 157 -14.37 16.07 -1.13
C ARG A 157 -15.50 16.90 -1.74
N ARG A 158 -15.16 18.15 -2.08
CA ARG A 158 -15.67 18.84 -3.28
C ARG A 158 -17.20 19.06 -3.29
N SER A 159 -17.67 20.07 -2.58
CA SER A 159 -18.65 21.02 -3.13
C SER A 159 -18.72 22.27 -2.26
N SER A 160 -18.56 23.40 -2.92
CA SER A 160 -18.92 24.71 -2.42
C SER A 160 -20.42 24.75 -2.16
N SER A 161 -20.83 24.78 -0.89
CA SER A 161 -22.18 25.21 -0.52
C SER A 161 -22.11 26.09 0.72
N ARG A 162 -22.54 27.34 0.51
CA ARG A 162 -22.72 28.39 1.51
C ARG A 162 -23.48 27.82 2.71
N CYS A 163 -23.05 28.20 3.91
CA CYS A 163 -23.91 28.21 5.08
C CYS A 163 -25.05 29.21 4.82
N THR A 164 -26.16 28.76 4.23
CA THR A 164 -27.40 29.54 4.19
C THR A 164 -28.02 29.48 5.58
N SER A 165 -27.93 30.60 6.30
CA SER A 165 -28.69 30.86 7.51
C SER A 165 -30.19 30.82 7.20
N SER A 166 -30.87 29.74 7.58
CA SER A 166 -32.33 29.66 7.56
C SER A 166 -32.89 30.39 8.78
N SER A 167 -33.35 31.62 8.56
CA SER A 167 -34.22 32.35 9.48
C SER A 167 -35.65 31.80 9.32
N PRO A 168 -36.38 31.41 10.39
CA PRO A 168 -37.78 31.06 10.26
C PRO A 168 -38.66 32.30 10.46
N ALA A 169 -39.32 32.70 9.38
CA ALA A 169 -40.56 33.47 9.46
C ALA A 169 -41.66 32.61 10.09
N GLY A 170 -42.46 33.16 11.01
CA GLY A 170 -43.64 32.47 11.51
C GLY A 170 -44.35 33.10 12.73
N ALA A 171 -45.36 33.91 12.42
CA ALA A 171 -46.68 33.97 13.08
C ALA A 171 -46.88 34.63 14.48
N ALA A 172 -47.46 35.84 14.41
CA ALA A 172 -48.75 36.27 14.97
C ALA A 172 -49.16 36.00 16.44
N ARG A 173 -49.48 37.10 17.17
CA ARG A 173 -50.56 37.26 18.20
C ARG A 173 -50.61 38.75 18.60
N THR A 174 -51.58 39.55 18.16
CA THR A 174 -52.85 39.95 18.84
C THR A 174 -52.72 40.40 20.30
N ALA A 175 -52.98 41.70 20.58
CA ALA A 175 -53.86 42.23 21.65
C ALA A 175 -53.51 43.71 22.00
N GLY A 176 -54.50 44.62 22.03
CA GLY A 176 -54.44 45.88 22.81
C GLY A 176 -54.73 45.60 24.31
N PRO A 177 -55.21 46.54 25.18
CA PRO A 177 -55.46 48.00 25.10
C PRO A 177 -54.87 48.77 26.36
N PRO A 178 -55.57 49.68 27.10
CA PRO A 178 -55.61 51.17 27.11
C PRO A 178 -55.01 51.79 28.44
N PRO A 179 -55.34 52.99 29.02
CA PRO A 179 -56.37 54.04 28.82
C PRO A 179 -55.97 55.23 27.93
#